data_AF-A0A285BDY0-F1
#
_entry.id   AF-A0A285BDY0-F1
#
_cell.length_a   1.000
_cell.length_b   1.000
_cell.length_c   1.000
_cell.angle_alpha   90.00
_cell.angle_beta   90.00
_cell.angle_gamma   90.00
#
_symmetry.space_group_name_H-M   'P 1'
#
loop_
_entity.id
_entity.type
_entity.pdbx_description
1 polymer ?
#
loop_
_entity_poly.entity_id
_entity_poly.type
_entity_poly.pdbx_seq_one_letter_code
_entity_poly.pdbx_strand_id
1 'polypeptide(L)'
;MKKNMLSYEGVFALIALLSLVYMRYYEKTLYYKPINRFFDIMYEYISVPFFYYFMAAFITIFVIYLLKINLPKRIIKILNYPVIFALILYVIFVFLNIIGILSIHFIFLKPIYSILFAALGALFAFTKG
;
A
#
# COMPACT_ATOMS: atom_id res chain seq x y z
N MET A 1 20.70 9.40 25.56
CA MET A 1 20.51 8.68 24.28
C MET A 1 19.44 9.39 23.47
N LYS A 2 19.79 9.98 22.31
CA LYS A 2 18.76 10.45 21.36
C LYS A 2 17.96 9.23 20.91
N LYS A 3 16.65 9.22 21.18
CA LYS A 3 15.73 8.19 20.71
C LYS A 3 15.81 8.21 19.18
N ASN A 4 16.40 7.19 18.57
CA ASN A 4 16.42 7.05 17.11
C ASN A 4 14.96 6.91 16.65
N MET A 5 14.33 8.04 16.32
CA MET A 5 13.02 8.04 15.71
C MET A 5 13.21 7.45 14.31
N LEU A 6 12.67 6.26 14.09
CA LEU A 6 12.62 5.65 12.76
C LEU A 6 12.02 6.66 11.79
N SER A 7 12.77 6.95 10.74
CA SER A 7 12.33 7.88 9.70
C SER A 7 11.20 7.21 8.91
N TYR A 8 10.20 8.00 8.50
CA TYR A 8 9.01 7.47 7.82
C TYR A 8 9.39 6.76 6.51
N GLU A 9 10.42 7.25 5.82
CA GLU A 9 10.97 6.68 4.60
C GLU A 9 11.53 5.27 4.84
N GLY A 10 12.28 5.09 5.94
CA GLY A 10 12.83 3.79 6.30
C GLY A 10 11.74 2.76 6.60
N VAL A 11 10.65 3.19 7.26
CA VAL A 11 9.49 2.33 7.51
C VAL A 11 8.78 1.97 6.22
N PHE A 12 8.54 2.93 5.32
CA PHE A 12 7.85 2.68 4.05
C PHE A 12 8.66 1.75 3.14
N ALA A 13 9.97 1.99 3.03
CA ALA A 13 10.86 1.13 2.26
C ALA A 13 10.88 -0.30 2.82
N LEU A 14 10.92 -0.45 4.15
CA LEU A 14 10.91 -1.77 4.79
C LEU A 14 9.60 -2.53 4.54
N ILE A 15 8.45 -1.88 4.67
CA ILE A 15 7.15 -2.52 4.39
C ILE A 15 7.02 -2.88 2.91
N ALA A 16 7.44 -2.00 2.01
CA ALA A 16 7.46 -2.29 0.57
C ALA A 16 8.35 -3.49 0.26
N LEU A 17 9.54 -3.57 0.86
CA LEU A 17 10.47 -4.68 0.66
C LEU A 17 9.90 -5.99 1.18
N LEU A 18 9.34 -6.01 2.39
CA LEU A 18 8.67 -7.20 2.95
C LEU A 18 7.52 -7.67 2.06
N SER A 19 6.71 -6.73 1.56
CA SER A 19 5.60 -7.02 0.66
C SER A 19 6.09 -7.63 -0.65
N LEU A 20 7.17 -7.07 -1.23
CA LEU A 20 7.79 -7.60 -2.45
C LEU A 20 8.35 -9.00 -2.24
N VAL A 21 9.04 -9.25 -1.12
CA VAL A 21 9.59 -10.57 -0.80
C VAL A 21 8.47 -11.60 -0.68
N TYR A 22 7.39 -11.27 0.02
CA TYR A 22 6.24 -12.17 0.13
C TYR A 22 5.58 -12.41 -1.24
N MET A 23 5.39 -11.36 -2.05
CA MET A 23 4.85 -11.50 -3.40
C MET A 23 5.67 -12.47 -4.26
N ARG A 24 7.00 -12.31 -4.26
CA ARG A 24 7.90 -13.19 -5.01
C ARG A 24 7.91 -14.61 -4.49
N TYR A 25 7.87 -14.78 -3.18
CA TYR A 25 7.77 -16.11 -2.56
C TYR A 25 6.47 -16.81 -2.96
N TYR A 26 5.34 -16.10 -2.88
CA TYR A 26 4.03 -16.62 -3.23
C TYR A 26 3.96 -16.99 -4.73
N GLU A 27 4.36 -16.08 -5.62
CA GLU A 27 4.39 -16.32 -7.08
C GLU A 27 5.24 -17.54 -7.46
N LYS A 28 6.41 -17.70 -6.86
CA LYS A 28 7.35 -18.77 -7.20
C LYS A 28 6.99 -20.11 -6.59
N THR A 29 6.39 -20.11 -5.39
CA THR A 29 6.32 -21.32 -4.55
C THR A 29 4.90 -21.81 -4.31
N LEU A 30 3.92 -20.89 -4.29
CA LEU A 30 2.56 -21.15 -3.82
C LEU A 30 1.50 -20.98 -4.92
N TYR A 31 1.72 -20.12 -5.92
CA TYR A 31 0.71 -19.71 -6.90
C TYR A 31 0.00 -20.86 -7.66
N TYR A 32 0.73 -21.92 -8.00
CA TYR A 32 0.18 -23.08 -8.74
C TYR A 32 -0.23 -24.24 -7.84
N LYS A 33 -0.13 -24.08 -6.53
CA LYS A 33 -0.48 -25.12 -5.57
C LYS A 33 -1.85 -24.79 -4.99
N PRO A 34 -2.79 -25.75 -4.89
CA PRO A 34 -4.03 -25.57 -4.16
C PRO A 34 -3.72 -25.51 -2.67
N ILE A 35 -3.26 -24.36 -2.21
CA ILE A 35 -2.88 -24.08 -0.82
C ILE A 35 -3.96 -23.21 -0.19
N ASN A 36 -4.01 -23.24 1.15
CA ASN A 36 -4.90 -22.51 2.02
C ASN A 36 -5.24 -21.08 1.52
N ARG A 37 -6.54 -20.81 1.35
CA ARG A 37 -7.15 -19.51 0.97
C ARG A 37 -6.59 -18.31 1.75
N PHE A 38 -6.10 -18.53 2.96
CA PHE A 38 -5.42 -17.49 3.73
C PHE A 38 -4.21 -16.87 3.00
N PHE A 39 -3.34 -17.68 2.39
CA PHE A 39 -2.14 -17.16 1.72
C PHE A 39 -2.48 -16.36 0.45
N ASP A 40 -3.55 -16.77 -0.25
CA ASP A 40 -4.08 -16.07 -1.42
C ASP A 40 -4.60 -14.69 -1.00
N ILE A 41 -5.34 -14.62 0.11
CA ILE A 41 -5.83 -13.37 0.67
C ILE A 41 -4.68 -12.44 1.07
N MET A 42 -3.65 -12.97 1.74
CA MET A 42 -2.46 -12.21 2.12
C MET A 42 -1.68 -11.68 0.91
N TYR A 43 -1.63 -12.45 -0.18
CA TYR A 43 -0.98 -12.02 -1.41
C TYR A 43 -1.77 -10.90 -2.08
N GLU A 44 -3.05 -11.17 -2.30
CA GLU A 44 -3.92 -10.37 -3.15
C GLU A 44 -4.37 -9.07 -2.47
N TYR A 45 -4.73 -9.13 -1.19
CA TYR A 45 -5.34 -8.01 -0.45
C TYR A 45 -4.41 -7.32 0.53
N ILE A 46 -3.20 -7.83 0.75
CA ILE A 46 -2.24 -7.17 1.64
C ILE A 46 -0.98 -6.84 0.88
N SER A 47 -0.27 -7.86 0.42
CA SER A 47 1.09 -7.68 -0.08
C SER A 47 1.14 -6.87 -1.37
N VAL A 48 0.28 -7.17 -2.34
CA VAL A 48 0.20 -6.41 -3.60
C VAL A 48 -0.16 -4.93 -3.34
N PRO A 49 -1.27 -4.60 -2.67
CA PRO A 49 -1.62 -3.21 -2.32
C PRO A 49 -0.54 -2.48 -1.52
N PHE A 50 0.03 -3.14 -0.50
CA PHE A 50 1.02 -2.54 0.37
C PHE A 50 2.30 -2.21 -0.40
N PHE A 51 2.75 -3.12 -1.27
CA PHE A 51 3.92 -2.86 -2.10
C PHE A 51 3.74 -1.56 -2.90
N TYR A 52 2.66 -1.44 -3.67
CA TYR A 52 2.45 -0.25 -4.51
C TYR A 52 2.23 1.02 -3.69
N TYR A 53 1.47 0.94 -2.60
CA TYR A 53 1.22 2.07 -1.72
C TYR A 53 2.50 2.60 -1.06
N PHE A 54 3.24 1.71 -0.38
CA PHE A 54 4.44 2.13 0.36
C PHE A 54 5.61 2.46 -0.56
N MET A 55 5.75 1.78 -1.70
CA MET A 55 6.76 2.14 -2.69
C MET A 55 6.49 3.52 -3.29
N ALA A 56 5.24 3.81 -3.68
CA ALA A 56 4.88 5.13 -4.20
C ALA A 56 5.04 6.22 -3.14
N ALA A 57 4.66 5.93 -1.89
CA ALA A 57 4.85 6.87 -0.78
C ALA A 57 6.34 7.17 -0.54
N PHE A 58 7.19 6.14 -0.51
CA PHE A 58 8.63 6.28 -0.38
C PHE A 58 9.24 7.14 -1.49
N ILE A 59 8.94 6.82 -2.76
CA ILE A 59 9.44 7.59 -3.91
C ILE A 59 8.97 9.04 -3.83
N THR A 60 7.70 9.26 -3.52
CA THR A 60 7.12 10.60 -3.48
C THR A 60 7.74 11.45 -2.38
N ILE A 61 7.96 10.89 -1.18
CA ILE A 61 8.68 11.58 -0.10
C ILE A 61 10.10 11.93 -0.54
N PHE A 62 10.81 11.00 -1.15
CA PHE A 62 12.16 11.24 -1.66
C PHE A 62 12.20 12.41 -2.67
N VAL A 63 11.22 12.46 -3.59
CA VAL A 63 11.07 13.56 -4.56
C VAL A 63 10.72 14.88 -3.87
N ILE A 64 9.81 14.89 -2.90
CA ILE A 64 9.45 16.08 -2.12
C ILE A 64 10.69 16.66 -1.44
N TYR A 65 11.52 15.81 -0.82
CA TYR A 65 12.76 16.24 -0.18
C TYR A 65 13.77 16.81 -1.18
N LEU A 66 13.97 16.13 -2.32
CA LEU A 66 14.90 16.60 -3.36
C LEU A 66 14.48 17.95 -3.94
N LEU A 67 13.19 18.13 -4.19
CA LEU A 67 12.63 19.34 -4.79
C LEU A 67 12.29 20.43 -3.77
N LYS A 68 12.44 20.15 -2.46
CA LYS A 68 12.08 21.04 -1.35
C LYS A 68 10.65 21.57 -1.46
N ILE A 69 9.72 20.70 -1.84
CA ILE A 69 8.31 21.06 -2.00
C ILE A 69 7.70 21.26 -0.62
N ASN A 70 7.23 22.48 -0.34
CA ASN A 70 6.52 22.80 0.89
C ASN A 70 5.04 23.05 0.59
N LEU A 71 4.16 22.18 1.11
CA LEU A 71 2.72 22.36 0.99
C LEU A 71 2.13 23.11 2.19
N PRO A 72 1.16 24.01 1.99
CA PRO A 72 0.46 24.65 3.09
C PRO A 72 -0.39 23.65 3.87
N LYS A 73 -0.46 23.81 5.20
CA LYS A 73 -1.18 22.90 6.12
C LYS A 73 -2.64 22.62 5.73
N ARG A 74 -3.31 23.58 5.07
CA ARG A 74 -4.69 23.40 4.58
C ARG A 74 -4.76 22.35 3.47
N ILE A 75 -3.84 22.39 2.51
CA ILE A 75 -3.79 21.41 1.40
C ILE A 75 -3.49 20.02 1.96
N ILE A 76 -2.53 19.90 2.88
CA ILE A 76 -2.20 18.62 3.55
C ILE A 76 -3.44 17.98 4.19
N LYS A 77 -4.24 18.76 4.92
CA LYS A 77 -5.48 18.25 5.53
C LYS A 77 -6.48 17.78 4.46
N ILE A 78 -6.65 18.55 3.39
CA ILE A 78 -7.58 18.22 2.30
C ILE A 78 -7.15 16.91 1.61
N LEU A 79 -5.86 16.72 1.34
CA LEU A 79 -5.31 15.52 0.72
C LEU A 79 -5.46 14.26 1.59
N ASN A 80 -5.53 14.42 2.92
CA ASN A 80 -5.64 13.28 3.82
C ASN A 80 -7.05 12.67 3.86
N TYR A 81 -8.11 13.45 3.64
CA TYR A 81 -9.50 12.95 3.61
C TYR A 81 -9.74 11.85 2.57
N PRO A 82 -9.40 12.02 1.27
CA PRO A 82 -9.62 10.98 0.27
C PRO A 82 -8.80 9.72 0.57
N VAL A 83 -7.60 9.85 1.13
CA VAL A 83 -6.77 8.70 1.53
C VAL A 83 -7.47 7.90 2.63
N ILE A 84 -7.91 8.56 3.70
CA ILE A 84 -8.62 7.90 4.82
C ILE A 84 -9.90 7.24 4.31
N PHE A 85 -10.69 7.95 3.49
CA PHE A 85 -11.93 7.43 2.94
C PHE A 85 -11.69 6.18 2.07
N ALA A 86 -10.70 6.22 1.18
CA ALA A 86 -10.36 5.09 0.33
C ALA A 86 -9.86 3.88 1.14
N LEU A 87 -9.07 4.10 2.20
CA LEU A 87 -8.61 3.03 3.09
C LEU A 87 -9.76 2.39 3.87
N ILE A 88 -10.73 3.17 4.35
CA ILE A 88 -11.93 2.64 5.02
C ILE A 88 -12.74 1.78 4.05
N LEU A 89 -13.02 2.29 2.84
CA LEU A 89 -13.72 1.53 1.81
C LEU A 89 -12.97 0.24 1.47
N TYR A 90 -11.65 0.30 1.40
CA TYR A 90 -10.82 -0.87 1.13
C TYR A 90 -10.93 -1.93 2.23
N VAL A 91 -10.86 -1.53 3.50
CA VAL A 91 -11.02 -2.46 4.65
C VAL A 91 -12.40 -3.12 4.63
N ILE A 92 -13.46 -2.35 4.38
CA ILE A 92 -14.83 -2.89 4.24
C ILE A 92 -14.89 -3.90 3.10
N PHE A 93 -14.31 -3.55 1.95
CA PHE A 93 -14.27 -4.41 0.78
C PHE A 93 -13.56 -5.74 1.05
N VAL A 94 -12.38 -5.70 1.69
CA VAL A 94 -11.63 -6.91 2.07
C VAL A 94 -12.43 -7.76 3.06
N PHE A 95 -13.07 -7.14 4.05
CA PHE A 95 -13.91 -7.85 5.02
C PHE A 95 -15.08 -8.58 4.36
N LEU A 96 -15.79 -7.91 3.44
CA LEU A 96 -16.89 -8.52 2.67
C LEU A 96 -16.40 -9.69 1.80
N ASN A 97 -15.18 -9.60 1.27
CA ASN A 97 -14.58 -10.69 0.49
C ASN A 97 -14.21 -11.90 1.35
N ILE A 98 -13.63 -11.66 2.54
CA ILE A 98 -13.28 -12.73 3.49
C ILE A 98 -14.52 -13.52 3.93
N ILE A 99 -15.64 -12.84 4.19
CA ILE A 99 -16.90 -13.50 4.57
C ILE A 99 -17.56 -14.21 3.36
N GLY A 100 -17.07 -13.98 2.15
CA GLY A 100 -17.57 -14.61 0.93
C GLY A 100 -18.81 -13.95 0.33
N ILE A 101 -19.19 -12.76 0.80
CA ILE A 101 -20.27 -11.95 0.20
C ILE A 101 -19.85 -11.46 -1.18
N LEU A 102 -18.57 -11.08 -1.32
CA LEU A 102 -17.96 -10.70 -2.60
C LEU A 102 -16.92 -11.76 -3.00
N SER A 103 -17.04 -12.33 -4.20
CA SER A 103 -16.11 -13.34 -4.73
C SER A 103 -15.22 -12.76 -5.83
N ILE A 104 -14.75 -11.53 -5.65
CA ILE A 104 -13.99 -10.79 -6.67
C ILE A 104 -12.50 -11.06 -6.46
N HIS A 105 -11.89 -11.80 -7.39
CA HIS A 105 -10.44 -12.03 -7.43
C HIS A 105 -9.72 -10.96 -8.27
N PHE A 106 -8.84 -10.19 -7.63
CA PHE A 106 -7.99 -9.13 -8.20
C PHE A 106 -6.83 -9.62 -9.03
N ILE A 107 -6.56 -10.93 -9.08
CA ILE A 107 -5.53 -11.49 -9.95
C ILE A 107 -5.72 -11.01 -11.40
N PHE A 108 -6.97 -10.82 -11.84
CA PHE A 108 -7.33 -10.29 -13.17
C PHE A 108 -7.31 -8.75 -13.28
N LEU A 109 -7.35 -8.02 -12.17
CA LEU A 109 -7.41 -6.55 -12.10
C LEU A 109 -6.09 -5.91 -11.61
N LYS A 110 -5.00 -6.68 -11.55
CA LYS A 110 -3.67 -6.25 -11.07
C LYS A 110 -3.23 -4.86 -11.55
N PRO A 111 -3.37 -4.48 -12.85
CA PRO A 111 -2.93 -3.16 -13.30
C PRO A 111 -3.72 -2.01 -12.67
N ILE A 112 -5.04 -2.14 -12.57
CA ILE A 112 -5.91 -1.09 -12.00
C ILE A 112 -5.62 -0.90 -10.51
N TYR A 113 -5.39 -2.01 -9.80
CA TYR A 113 -5.04 -1.96 -8.38
C TYR A 113 -3.68 -1.31 -8.12
N SER A 114 -2.68 -1.63 -8.94
CA SER A 114 -1.35 -1.02 -8.80
C SER A 114 -1.40 0.51 -8.93
N ILE A 115 -2.18 1.02 -9.90
CA ILE A 115 -2.33 2.46 -10.12
C ILE A 115 -3.07 3.11 -8.95
N LEU A 116 -4.16 2.51 -8.49
CA LEU A 116 -4.98 3.05 -7.41
C LEU A 116 -4.17 3.15 -6.10
N PHE A 117 -3.48 2.08 -5.70
CA PHE A 117 -2.68 2.09 -4.47
C PHE A 117 -1.44 2.95 -4.59
N ALA A 118 -0.79 3.03 -5.76
CA ALA A 118 0.30 3.95 -5.97
C ALA A 118 -0.15 5.41 -5.87
N ALA A 119 -1.30 5.77 -6.45
CA ALA A 119 -1.87 7.11 -6.35
C ALA A 119 -2.20 7.48 -4.89
N LEU A 120 -2.82 6.56 -4.15
CA LEU A 120 -3.10 6.75 -2.72
C LEU A 120 -1.81 6.90 -1.90
N GLY A 121 -0.78 6.10 -2.19
CA GLY A 121 0.53 6.18 -1.55
C GLY A 121 1.22 7.53 -1.80
N ALA A 122 1.15 8.03 -3.04
CA ALA A 122 1.68 9.33 -3.40
C ALA A 122 0.93 10.48 -2.71
N LEU A 123 -0.41 10.44 -2.69
CA LEU A 123 -1.22 11.42 -1.97
C LEU A 123 -0.91 11.43 -0.46
N PHE A 124 -0.73 10.25 0.13
CA PHE A 124 -0.36 10.11 1.53
C PHE A 124 1.03 10.67 1.83
N ALA A 125 2.00 10.47 0.94
CA ALA A 125 3.34 11.01 1.09
C ALA A 125 3.37 12.54 1.19
N PHE A 126 2.54 13.25 0.44
CA PHE A 126 2.38 14.70 0.58
C PHE A 126 1.85 15.15 1.94
N THR A 127 1.32 14.24 2.75
CA THR A 127 0.92 14.53 4.14
C THR A 127 2.03 14.32 5.17
N LYS A 128 3.17 13.74 4.75
CA LYS A 128 4.29 13.31 5.60
C LYS A 128 5.63 13.95 5.23
N GLY A 129 5.86 14.29 3.97
CA GLY A 129 6.99 15.08 3.49
C GLY A 129 6.77 16.56 3.74
#